data_AF-A0A0F5PAL2-F1
#
_entry.id   AF-A0A0F5PAL2-F1
#
_cell.length_a   1.000
_cell.length_b   1.000
_cell.length_c   1.000
_cell.angle_alpha   90.00
_cell.angle_beta   90.00
_cell.angle_gamma   90.00
#
_symmetry.space_group_name_H-M   'P 1'
#
loop_
_entity.id
_entity.type
_entity.pdbx_description
1 polymer ?
#
loop_
_entity_poly.entity_id
_entity_poly.type
_entity_poly.pdbx_seq_one_letter_code
_entity_poly.pdbx_strand_id
1 'polypeptide(L)'
;MSQPPYTDSFRPEFASLAEAMLRDRQIAYPKLVDESALDAATAKRRLYVLRAIAEIWRCATNGLMPRPSHIRVTRDQLLEELATSIDTAERRLRHRPDDRVRQGQLAALVAMRWWHAQYPGSASYALSMALSLRYDGLQAMLEADRKAEKLVSKAAA
;
A
#
# COMPACT_ATOMS: atom_id res chain seq x y z
N MET A 1 -18.68 -0.57 11.79
CA MET A 1 -17.26 -0.98 11.95
C MET A 1 -16.43 0.29 12.07
N SER A 2 -15.58 0.40 13.08
CA SER A 2 -14.76 1.60 13.30
C SER A 2 -13.69 1.74 12.21
N GLN A 3 -13.38 2.97 11.84
CA GLN A 3 -12.37 3.32 10.85
C GLN A 3 -10.95 2.95 11.38
N PRO A 4 -10.14 2.18 10.63
CA PRO A 4 -8.79 1.81 11.08
C PRO A 4 -7.85 3.03 11.14
N PRO A 5 -6.79 3.00 11.97
CA PRO A 5 -5.78 4.05 11.94
C PRO A 5 -5.19 4.21 10.54
N TYR A 6 -4.81 5.45 10.18
CA TYR A 6 -4.19 5.80 8.87
C TYR A 6 -5.10 5.79 7.65
N THR A 7 -6.41 5.78 7.86
CA THR A 7 -7.40 5.89 6.77
C THR A 7 -7.86 7.33 6.53
N ASP A 8 -7.56 8.24 7.46
CA ASP A 8 -7.95 9.65 7.42
C ASP A 8 -7.23 10.43 6.31
N SER A 9 -6.06 9.94 5.88
CA SER A 9 -5.29 10.54 4.80
C SER A 9 -4.37 9.51 4.13
N PHE A 10 -4.02 9.78 2.88
CA PHE A 10 -2.90 9.12 2.22
C PHE A 10 -1.58 9.35 2.99
N ARG A 11 -0.69 8.34 2.97
CA ARG A 11 0.62 8.39 3.63
C ARG A 11 1.75 7.91 2.70
N PRO A 12 2.86 8.65 2.56
CA PRO A 12 4.01 8.23 1.75
C PRO A 12 4.58 6.86 2.15
N GLU A 13 4.49 6.51 3.44
CA GLU A 13 4.95 5.22 3.96
C GLU A 13 4.29 4.00 3.29
N PHE A 14 3.08 4.15 2.73
CA PHE A 14 2.40 3.06 2.01
C PHE A 14 3.18 2.62 0.76
N ALA A 15 3.80 3.57 0.05
CA ALA A 15 4.63 3.26 -1.11
C ALA A 15 5.90 2.50 -0.70
N SER A 16 6.58 2.96 0.35
CA SER A 16 7.78 2.30 0.87
C SER A 16 7.49 0.88 1.37
N LEU A 17 6.36 0.70 2.06
CA LEU A 17 5.92 -0.61 2.54
C LEU A 17 5.57 -1.56 1.38
N ALA A 18 4.81 -1.09 0.39
CA ALA A 18 4.45 -1.89 -0.78
C ALA A 18 5.68 -2.33 -1.57
N GLU A 19 6.66 -1.44 -1.73
CA GLU A 19 7.92 -1.77 -2.40
C GLU A 19 8.77 -2.76 -1.59
N ALA A 20 8.84 -2.61 -0.26
CA ALA A 20 9.51 -3.56 0.61
C ALA A 20 8.87 -4.95 0.53
N MET A 21 7.54 -5.05 0.55
CA MET A 21 6.82 -6.32 0.36
C MET A 21 7.16 -6.98 -0.96
N LEU A 22 7.20 -6.22 -2.06
CA LEU A 22 7.57 -6.74 -3.37
C LEU A 22 9.00 -7.29 -3.36
N ARG A 23 9.97 -6.52 -2.84
CA ARG A 23 11.39 -6.95 -2.76
C ARG A 23 11.54 -8.22 -1.92
N ASP A 24 10.92 -8.26 -0.75
CA ASP A 24 10.95 -9.43 0.14
C ASP A 24 10.43 -10.68 -0.56
N ARG A 25 9.34 -10.57 -1.34
CA ARG A 25 8.78 -11.72 -2.08
C ARG A 25 9.58 -12.08 -3.32
N GLN A 26 10.20 -11.12 -3.99
CA GLN A 26 11.12 -11.40 -5.10
C GLN A 26 12.32 -12.23 -4.65
N ILE A 27 12.78 -12.05 -3.42
CA ILE A 27 13.86 -12.84 -2.81
C ILE A 27 13.35 -14.19 -2.28
N ALA A 28 12.19 -14.19 -1.63
CA ALA A 28 11.69 -15.39 -0.93
C ALA A 28 11.02 -16.41 -1.86
N TYR A 29 10.23 -15.99 -2.84
CA TYR A 29 9.44 -16.91 -3.66
C TYR A 29 10.26 -17.85 -4.52
N PRO A 30 11.38 -17.45 -5.16
CA PRO A 30 12.22 -18.40 -5.90
C PRO A 30 12.67 -19.58 -5.02
N LYS A 31 13.10 -19.29 -3.79
CA LYS A 31 13.50 -20.34 -2.83
C LYS A 31 12.35 -21.29 -2.49
N LEU A 32 11.15 -20.75 -2.25
CA LEU A 32 9.97 -21.57 -1.97
C LEU A 32 9.53 -22.42 -3.18
N VAL A 33 9.77 -21.95 -4.40
CA VAL A 33 9.52 -22.71 -5.63
C VAL A 33 10.53 -23.84 -5.76
N ASP A 34 11.82 -23.56 -5.53
CA ASP A 34 12.88 -24.56 -5.57
C ASP A 34 12.65 -25.66 -4.51
N GLU A 35 12.12 -25.29 -3.34
CA GLU A 35 11.75 -26.19 -2.25
C GLU A 35 10.39 -26.89 -2.46
N SER A 36 9.70 -26.65 -3.58
CA SER A 36 8.34 -27.16 -3.87
C SER A 36 7.27 -26.76 -2.84
N ALA A 37 7.55 -25.75 -2.01
CA ALA A 37 6.62 -25.18 -1.03
C ALA A 37 5.65 -24.16 -1.66
N LEU A 38 5.91 -23.73 -2.90
CA LEU A 38 5.07 -22.83 -3.66
C LEU A 38 5.12 -23.17 -5.16
N ASP A 39 3.97 -23.26 -5.81
CA ASP A 39 3.91 -23.44 -7.25
C ASP A 39 4.45 -22.20 -8.02
N ALA A 40 5.22 -22.43 -9.09
CA ALA A 40 5.88 -21.39 -9.87
C ALA A 40 4.89 -20.42 -10.54
N ALA A 41 3.77 -20.93 -11.06
CA ALA A 41 2.75 -20.07 -11.67
C ALA A 41 2.08 -19.18 -10.62
N THR A 42 1.83 -19.73 -9.43
CA THR A 42 1.30 -19.01 -8.27
C THR A 42 2.27 -17.93 -7.81
N ALA A 43 3.56 -18.24 -7.65
CA ALA A 43 4.60 -17.27 -7.31
C ALA A 43 4.63 -16.10 -8.30
N LYS A 44 4.61 -16.40 -9.61
CA LYS A 44 4.59 -15.40 -10.68
C LYS A 44 3.35 -14.51 -10.62
N ARG A 45 2.16 -15.10 -10.44
CA ARG A 45 0.88 -14.36 -10.29
C ARG A 45 0.93 -13.41 -9.10
N ARG A 46 1.38 -13.89 -7.93
CA ARG A 46 1.44 -13.08 -6.71
C ARG A 46 2.47 -11.95 -6.81
N LEU A 47 3.62 -12.19 -7.44
CA LEU A 47 4.59 -11.12 -7.73
C LEU A 47 4.04 -10.08 -8.69
N TYR A 48 3.21 -10.48 -9.65
CA TYR A 48 2.53 -9.55 -10.56
C TYR A 48 1.55 -8.64 -9.79
N VAL A 49 0.76 -9.20 -8.87
CA VAL A 49 -0.16 -8.43 -8.02
C VAL A 49 0.60 -7.49 -7.07
N LEU A 50 1.66 -7.97 -6.40
CA LEU A 50 2.49 -7.12 -5.53
C LEU A 50 3.15 -5.97 -6.29
N ARG A 51 3.55 -6.21 -7.55
CA ARG A 51 4.07 -5.15 -8.42
C ARG A 51 3.00 -4.11 -8.72
N ALA A 52 1.76 -4.52 -8.93
CA ALA A 52 0.66 -3.60 -9.14
C ALA A 52 0.37 -2.75 -7.89
N ILE A 53 0.34 -3.37 -6.71
CA ILE A 53 0.19 -2.68 -5.43
C ILE A 53 1.31 -1.63 -5.28
N ALA A 54 2.57 -2.03 -5.45
CA ALA A 54 3.71 -1.11 -5.37
C ALA A 54 3.62 0.03 -6.38
N GLU A 55 3.21 -0.25 -7.63
CA GLU A 55 3.04 0.77 -8.67
C GLU A 55 1.96 1.79 -8.31
N ILE A 56 0.77 1.34 -7.85
CA ILE A 56 -0.34 2.23 -7.47
C ILE A 56 0.12 3.21 -6.38
N TRP A 57 0.72 2.69 -5.31
CA TRP A 57 1.15 3.53 -4.19
C TRP A 57 2.33 4.44 -4.56
N ARG A 58 3.30 3.95 -5.35
CA ARG A 58 4.40 4.75 -5.88
C ARG A 58 3.90 5.91 -6.74
N CYS A 59 2.90 5.68 -7.58
CA CYS A 59 2.29 6.69 -8.43
C CYS A 59 1.51 7.73 -7.62
N ALA A 60 0.78 7.30 -6.59
CA ALA A 60 0.11 8.20 -5.65
C ALA A 60 1.10 9.14 -4.94
N THR A 61 2.23 8.62 -4.43
CA THR A 61 3.25 9.44 -3.74
C THR A 61 3.96 10.43 -4.66
N ASN A 62 4.37 9.96 -5.85
CA ASN A 62 5.28 10.74 -6.72
C ASN A 62 4.54 11.55 -7.79
N GLY A 63 3.20 11.51 -7.82
CA GLY A 63 2.40 12.18 -8.84
C GLY A 63 2.59 11.61 -10.25
N LEU A 64 3.02 10.35 -10.37
CA LEU A 64 3.35 9.72 -11.65
C LEU A 64 2.16 8.97 -12.24
N MET A 65 2.15 8.79 -13.57
CA MET A 65 1.19 7.90 -14.22
C MET A 65 1.61 6.43 -14.05
N PRO A 66 0.69 5.53 -13.69
CA PRO A 66 1.01 4.12 -13.56
C PRO A 66 1.26 3.48 -14.92
N ARG A 67 2.23 2.56 -14.98
CA ARG A 67 2.52 1.81 -16.21
C ARG A 67 1.38 0.83 -16.51
N PRO A 68 0.78 0.86 -17.73
CA PRO A 68 -0.34 -0.02 -18.06
C PRO A 68 -0.02 -1.51 -17.86
N SER A 69 1.21 -1.94 -18.13
CA SER A 69 1.64 -3.33 -17.96
C SER A 69 1.66 -3.79 -16.49
N HIS A 70 1.75 -2.86 -15.53
CA HIS A 70 1.82 -3.16 -14.10
C HIS A 70 0.46 -3.12 -13.40
N ILE A 71 -0.58 -2.59 -14.04
CA ILE A 71 -1.88 -2.34 -13.38
C ILE A 71 -3.05 -3.13 -14.00
N ARG A 72 -2.78 -4.15 -14.82
CA ARG A 72 -3.82 -5.08 -15.33
C ARG A 72 -4.17 -6.14 -14.28
N VAL A 73 -4.65 -5.68 -13.14
CA VAL A 73 -5.06 -6.50 -12.00
C VAL A 73 -6.45 -6.09 -11.54
N THR A 74 -7.24 -7.05 -11.07
CA THR A 74 -8.56 -6.75 -10.52
C THR A 74 -8.46 -6.31 -9.07
N ARG A 75 -9.40 -5.48 -8.62
CA ARG A 75 -9.49 -5.07 -7.21
C ARG A 75 -9.40 -6.25 -6.24
N ASP A 76 -10.12 -7.33 -6.53
CA ASP A 76 -10.19 -8.49 -5.65
C ASP A 76 -8.84 -9.20 -5.52
N GLN A 77 -8.03 -9.24 -6.58
CA GLN A 77 -6.67 -9.78 -6.52
C GLN A 77 -5.78 -8.98 -5.55
N LEU A 78 -5.87 -7.65 -5.55
CA LEU A 78 -5.09 -6.83 -4.60
C LEU A 78 -5.61 -7.03 -3.17
N LEU A 79 -6.93 -7.08 -2.99
CA LEU A 79 -7.54 -7.30 -1.68
C LEU A 79 -7.16 -8.67 -1.09
N GLU A 80 -7.08 -9.71 -1.91
CA GLU A 80 -6.63 -11.06 -1.54
C GLU A 80 -5.15 -11.07 -1.13
N GLU A 81 -4.28 -10.44 -1.93
CA GLU A 81 -2.85 -10.37 -1.63
C GLU A 81 -2.55 -9.54 -0.37
N LEU A 82 -3.29 -8.44 -0.16
CA LEU A 82 -3.21 -7.64 1.06
C LEU A 82 -3.73 -8.39 2.27
N ALA A 83 -4.84 -9.13 2.15
CA ALA A 83 -5.35 -9.99 3.23
C ALA A 83 -4.30 -11.03 3.64
N THR A 84 -3.70 -11.73 2.67
CA THR A 84 -2.64 -12.71 2.95
C THR A 84 -1.42 -12.08 3.62
N SER A 85 -1.09 -10.83 3.26
CA SER A 85 0.01 -10.08 3.85
C SER A 85 -0.30 -9.65 5.29
N ILE A 86 -1.55 -9.24 5.57
CA ILE A 86 -2.05 -8.94 6.92
C ILE A 86 -1.96 -10.19 7.80
N ASP A 87 -2.50 -11.33 7.36
CA ASP A 87 -2.47 -12.59 8.13
C ASP A 87 -1.03 -13.03 8.46
N THR A 88 -0.09 -12.75 7.56
CA THR A 88 1.33 -13.02 7.78
C THR A 88 1.95 -12.05 8.78
N ALA A 89 1.61 -10.77 8.71
CA ALA A 89 2.07 -9.76 9.66
C ALA A 89 1.52 -10.02 11.07
N GLU A 90 0.25 -10.38 11.20
CA GLU A 90 -0.39 -10.77 12.47
C GLU A 90 0.29 -12.00 13.09
N ARG A 91 0.53 -13.05 12.30
CA ARG A 91 1.26 -14.24 12.76
C ARG A 91 2.63 -13.88 13.34
N ARG A 92 3.38 -13.00 12.65
CA ARG A 92 4.70 -12.54 13.12
C ARG A 92 4.59 -11.71 14.39
N LEU A 93 3.58 -10.85 14.48
CA LEU A 93 3.38 -9.99 15.65
C LEU A 93 2.99 -10.80 16.89
N ARG A 94 2.23 -11.90 16.76
CA ARG A 94 1.92 -12.79 17.88
C ARG A 94 3.17 -13.34 18.59
N HIS A 95 4.29 -13.50 17.87
CA HIS A 95 5.54 -13.95 18.46
C HIS A 95 6.36 -12.82 19.14
N ARG A 96 6.06 -11.55 18.83
CA ARG A 96 6.72 -10.36 19.38
C ARG A 96 5.71 -9.21 19.49
N PRO A 97 4.78 -9.26 20.46
CA PRO A 97 3.64 -8.35 20.50
C PRO A 97 4.06 -6.88 20.71
N ASP A 98 5.17 -6.62 21.39
CA ASP A 98 5.65 -5.27 21.71
C ASP A 98 6.49 -4.61 20.60
N ASP A 99 6.66 -5.28 19.45
CA ASP A 99 7.41 -4.76 18.31
C ASP A 99 6.63 -3.62 17.62
N ARG A 100 6.85 -2.39 18.07
CA ARG A 100 6.19 -1.18 17.56
C ARG A 100 6.33 -0.99 16.04
N VAL A 101 7.46 -1.40 15.46
CA VAL A 101 7.68 -1.29 14.01
C VAL A 101 6.73 -2.22 13.27
N ARG A 102 6.58 -3.47 13.73
CA ARG A 102 5.64 -4.43 13.14
C ARG A 102 4.18 -4.04 13.36
N GLN A 103 3.85 -3.47 14.53
CA GLN A 103 2.52 -2.92 14.78
C GLN A 103 2.18 -1.82 13.75
N GLY A 104 3.11 -0.90 13.49
CA GLY A 104 2.95 0.14 12.47
C GLY A 104 2.78 -0.42 11.06
N GLN A 105 3.57 -1.43 10.69
CA GLN A 105 3.44 -2.11 9.39
C GLN A 105 2.08 -2.80 9.23
N LEU A 106 1.59 -3.49 10.27
CA LEU A 106 0.28 -4.13 10.25
C LEU A 106 -0.85 -3.10 10.08
N ALA A 107 -0.81 -2.01 10.85
CA ALA A 107 -1.78 -0.93 10.73
C ALA A 107 -1.76 -0.29 9.33
N ALA A 108 -0.58 -0.10 8.74
CA ALA A 108 -0.44 0.39 7.37
C ALA A 108 -1.04 -0.60 6.34
N LEU A 109 -0.81 -1.90 6.48
CA LEU A 109 -1.41 -2.91 5.59
C LEU A 109 -2.94 -2.91 5.67
N VAL A 110 -3.50 -2.80 6.87
CA VAL A 110 -4.94 -2.70 7.09
C VAL A 110 -5.50 -1.44 6.42
N ALA A 111 -4.82 -0.30 6.58
CA ALA A 111 -5.22 0.95 5.92
C ALA A 111 -5.14 0.86 4.39
N MET A 112 -4.06 0.30 3.84
CA MET A 112 -3.93 0.07 2.40
C MET A 112 -5.10 -0.78 1.88
N ARG A 113 -5.41 -1.90 2.54
CA ARG A 113 -6.55 -2.76 2.17
C ARG A 113 -7.88 -2.02 2.25
N TRP A 114 -8.09 -1.21 3.29
CA TRP A 114 -9.29 -0.39 3.42
C TRP A 114 -9.45 0.58 2.24
N TRP A 115 -8.38 1.29 1.85
CA TRP A 115 -8.37 2.20 0.71
C TRP A 115 -8.72 1.47 -0.58
N HIS A 116 -8.08 0.33 -0.85
CA HIS A 116 -8.39 -0.50 -2.02
C HIS A 116 -9.87 -0.93 -2.03
N ALA A 117 -10.48 -1.15 -0.87
CA ALA A 117 -11.87 -1.55 -0.73
C ALA A 117 -12.88 -0.41 -1.00
N GLN A 118 -12.49 0.87 -0.93
CA GLN A 118 -13.42 1.98 -1.16
C GLN A 118 -13.79 2.20 -2.63
N TYR A 119 -12.95 1.75 -3.55
CA TYR A 119 -13.18 1.95 -4.97
C TYR A 119 -13.96 0.78 -5.57
N PRO A 120 -14.80 1.03 -6.60
CA PRO A 120 -15.50 -0.02 -7.31
C PRO A 120 -14.53 -0.92 -8.10
N GLY A 121 -14.88 -2.20 -8.23
CA GLY A 121 -14.17 -3.13 -9.10
C GLY A 121 -14.49 -2.86 -10.56
N SER A 122 -13.69 -2.04 -11.23
CA SER A 122 -13.79 -1.75 -12.66
C SER A 122 -12.49 -2.10 -13.39
N ALA A 123 -12.52 -2.17 -14.72
CA ALA A 123 -11.31 -2.39 -15.54
C ALA A 123 -10.27 -1.26 -15.36
N SER A 124 -10.70 -0.07 -14.96
CA SER A 124 -9.86 1.10 -14.72
C SER A 124 -9.53 1.32 -13.24
N TYR A 125 -9.95 0.43 -12.34
CA TYR A 125 -9.84 0.57 -10.89
C TYR A 125 -8.47 1.09 -10.41
N ALA A 126 -7.39 0.43 -10.82
CA ALA A 126 -6.04 0.76 -10.36
C ALA A 126 -5.60 2.16 -10.83
N LEU A 127 -6.01 2.57 -12.03
CA LEU A 127 -5.77 3.91 -12.54
C LEU A 127 -6.61 4.95 -11.78
N SER A 128 -7.91 4.68 -11.59
CA SER A 128 -8.80 5.56 -10.83
C SER A 128 -8.29 5.78 -9.41
N MET A 129 -7.89 4.71 -8.72
CA MET A 129 -7.33 4.79 -7.38
C MET A 129 -6.03 5.60 -7.33
N ALA A 130 -5.09 5.35 -8.25
CA ALA A 130 -3.83 6.09 -8.28
C ALA A 130 -4.05 7.61 -8.49
N LEU A 131 -5.02 7.98 -9.35
CA LEU A 131 -5.37 9.38 -9.61
C LEU A 131 -6.06 10.04 -8.42
N SER A 132 -7.01 9.35 -7.77
CA SER A 132 -7.71 9.86 -6.59
C SER A 132 -6.77 10.02 -5.40
N LEU A 133 -5.92 9.03 -5.11
CA LEU A 133 -4.94 9.13 -4.03
C LEU A 133 -3.92 10.26 -4.27
N ARG A 134 -3.52 10.50 -5.52
CA ARG A 134 -2.68 11.65 -5.87
C ARG A 134 -3.39 12.96 -5.54
N TYR A 135 -4.67 13.08 -5.87
CA TYR A 135 -5.45 14.27 -5.53
C TYR A 135 -5.48 14.50 -4.01
N ASP A 136 -5.79 13.46 -3.24
CA ASP A 136 -5.83 13.53 -1.77
C ASP A 136 -4.46 13.89 -1.17
N GLY A 137 -3.38 13.31 -1.71
CA GLY A 137 -2.01 13.65 -1.31
C GLY A 137 -1.66 15.12 -1.56
N LEU A 138 -2.05 15.66 -2.71
CA LEU A 138 -1.85 17.08 -3.04
C LEU A 138 -2.67 18.00 -2.12
N GLN A 139 -3.93 17.64 -1.79
CA GLN A 139 -4.74 18.42 -0.85
C GLN A 139 -4.10 18.44 0.54
N ALA A 140 -3.62 17.29 1.04
CA ALA A 140 -2.95 17.21 2.33
C ALA A 140 -1.67 18.08 2.40
N MET A 141 -0.87 18.11 1.31
CA MET A 141 0.31 18.98 1.23
C MET A 141 -0.08 20.46 1.26
N LEU A 142 -1.08 20.87 0.45
CA LEU A 142 -1.56 22.24 0.42
C LEU A 142 -2.12 22.70 1.78
N GLU A 143 -2.80 21.82 2.50
CA GLU A 143 -3.28 22.11 3.86
C GLU A 143 -2.15 22.24 4.87
N ALA A 144 -1.10 21.43 4.76
CA ALA A 144 0.09 21.51 5.60
C ALA A 144 0.84 22.84 5.37
N ASP A 145 1.04 23.24 4.12
CA ASP A 145 1.68 24.52 3.77
C ASP A 145 0.89 25.71 4.33
N ARG A 146 -0.44 25.73 4.14
CA ARG A 146 -1.31 26.77 4.71
C ARG A 146 -1.24 26.84 6.24
N LYS A 147 -1.09 25.70 6.92
CA LYS A 147 -0.90 25.67 8.38
C LYS A 147 0.48 26.20 8.78
N ALA A 148 1.53 25.83 8.05
CA ALA A 148 2.88 26.33 8.28
C ALA A 148 2.96 27.85 8.10
N GLU A 149 2.38 28.41 7.04
CA GLU A 149 2.29 29.85 6.81
C GLU A 149 1.55 30.59 7.95
N LYS A 150 0.46 30.02 8.45
CA LYS A 150 -0.27 30.56 9.62
C LYS A 150 0.56 30.55 10.90
N LEU A 151 1.37 29.51 11.11
CA LEU A 151 2.25 29.43 12.27
C LEU A 151 3.41 30.42 12.18
N VAL A 152 4.01 30.58 11.00
CA VAL A 152 5.08 31.55 10.75
C VAL A 152 4.57 32.98 10.91
N SER A 153 3.42 33.32 10.32
CA SER A 153 2.82 34.65 10.47
C SER A 153 2.42 34.97 11.91
N LYS A 154 1.96 33.98 12.68
CA LYS A 154 1.66 34.14 14.11
C LYS A 154 2.93 34.28 14.97
N ALA A 155 4.04 33.68 14.58
CA ALA A 155 5.32 33.79 15.29
C ALA A 155 6.08 35.10 14.97
N ALA A 156 5.76 35.74 13.86
CA ALA A 156 6.33 37.02 13.43
C ALA A 156 5.54 38.25 13.90
N ALA A 157 4.42 38.05 14.59
CA ALA A 157 3.55 39.08 15.19
C ALA A 157 3.69 39.08 16.71
#